data_AF-A0A8R1DUK5-F1
#
_entry.id   AF-A0A8R1DUK5-F1
#
_cell.length_a   1.000
_cell.length_b   1.000
_cell.length_c   1.000
_cell.angle_alpha   90.00
_cell.angle_beta   90.00
_cell.angle_gamma   90.00
#
_symmetry.space_group_name_H-M   'P 1'
#
loop_
_entity.id
_entity.type
_entity.pdbx_description
1 polymer ?
#
loop_
_entity_poly.entity_id
_entity_poly.type
_entity_poly.pdbx_seq_one_letter_code
_entity_poly.pdbx_strand_id
1 'polypeptide(L)'
;MDNSKDDIGERIIRRGLERRDDFKQFIDNLSKSQRHENATYLKQFLNGIVENLTDIDEINRMSEEFGCNHVQFRANGFKPDFFACTADAVTTECTFLDQAAHPTSETASAWSLLTSHVFSAVRDGYYAELRRQRKSSNAFRARISVDVVSTGTDDGTSLSSATRRSNSPQEELTECYEHPEQHQTSYVETSGNFLAPPTVH
;
A
#
# COMPACT_ATOMS: atom_id res chain seq x y z
N MET A 1 -18.84 9.76 33.00
CA MET A 1 -18.35 10.29 31.70
C MET A 1 -16.87 10.54 31.87
N ASP A 2 -16.02 9.71 31.27
CA ASP A 2 -14.56 9.78 31.46
C ASP A 2 -13.88 9.54 30.10
N ASN A 3 -13.93 10.57 29.25
CA ASN A 3 -13.49 10.52 27.85
C ASN A 3 -12.46 11.64 27.54
N SER A 4 -11.85 12.19 28.60
CA SER A 4 -11.00 13.38 28.58
C SER A 4 -9.52 13.10 28.88
N LYS A 5 -9.16 11.82 29.11
CA LYS A 5 -7.79 11.39 29.44
C LYS A 5 -7.02 10.89 28.22
N ASP A 6 -7.73 10.26 27.30
CA ASP A 6 -7.14 9.54 26.18
C ASP A 6 -6.76 10.49 25.06
N ASP A 7 -5.47 10.51 24.74
CA ASP A 7 -4.91 11.33 23.68
C ASP A 7 -5.51 10.98 22.31
N ILE A 8 -5.61 11.96 21.40
CA ILE A 8 -6.15 11.76 20.05
C ILE A 8 -5.45 10.60 19.32
N GLY A 9 -4.13 10.44 19.45
CA GLY A 9 -3.41 9.31 18.87
C GLY A 9 -3.84 7.96 19.45
N GLU A 10 -4.05 7.88 20.76
CA GLU A 10 -4.50 6.66 21.45
C GLU A 10 -5.95 6.29 21.08
N ARG A 11 -6.83 7.28 20.88
CA ARG A 11 -8.20 7.05 20.41
C ARG A 11 -8.24 6.55 18.96
N ILE A 12 -7.42 7.12 18.06
CA ILE A 12 -7.32 6.65 16.67
C ILE A 12 -6.82 5.20 16.63
N ILE A 13 -5.76 4.87 17.37
CA ILE A 13 -5.25 3.49 17.43
C ILE A 13 -6.34 2.54 17.95
N ARG A 14 -7.06 2.90 19.02
CA ARG A 14 -8.15 2.07 19.57
C ARG A 14 -9.28 1.81 18.57
N ARG A 15 -9.74 2.84 17.87
CA ARG A 15 -10.73 2.71 16.78
C ARG A 15 -10.23 1.78 15.66
N GLY A 16 -8.91 1.71 15.45
CA GLY A 16 -8.28 0.71 14.60
C GLY A 16 -8.35 -0.72 15.14
N LEU A 17 -8.05 -0.92 16.43
CA LEU A 17 -8.14 -2.24 17.10
C LEU A 17 -9.55 -2.83 17.03
N GLU A 18 -10.58 -1.99 17.13
CA GLU A 18 -12.00 -2.38 17.10
C GLU A 18 -12.48 -2.87 15.73
N ARG A 19 -11.76 -2.55 14.63
CA ARG A 19 -12.15 -2.89 13.26
C ARG A 19 -11.39 -4.08 12.67
N ARG A 20 -10.22 -4.45 13.20
CA ARG A 20 -9.33 -5.46 12.60
C ARG A 20 -8.52 -6.24 13.63
N ASP A 21 -8.81 -7.53 13.79
CA ASP A 21 -8.03 -8.44 14.64
C ASP A 21 -6.56 -8.55 14.22
N ASP A 22 -6.25 -8.45 12.92
CA ASP A 22 -4.86 -8.50 12.45
C ASP A 22 -4.08 -7.20 12.71
N PHE A 23 -4.77 -6.05 12.76
CA PHE A 23 -4.18 -4.79 13.22
C PHE A 23 -3.98 -4.82 14.74
N LYS A 24 -4.93 -5.40 15.48
CA LYS A 24 -4.79 -5.66 16.92
C LYS A 24 -3.62 -6.58 17.23
N GLN A 25 -3.44 -7.68 16.49
CA GLN A 25 -2.30 -8.58 16.67
C GLN A 25 -0.95 -7.86 16.45
N PHE A 26 -0.86 -6.96 15.46
CA PHE A 26 0.32 -6.11 15.28
C PHE A 26 0.59 -5.21 16.51
N ILE A 27 -0.43 -4.49 17.00
CA ILE A 27 -0.27 -3.64 18.19
C ILE A 27 0.05 -4.49 19.44
N ASP A 28 -0.49 -5.70 19.55
CA ASP A 28 -0.18 -6.61 20.65
C ASP A 28 1.26 -7.17 20.60
N ASN A 29 1.87 -7.25 19.41
CA ASN A 29 3.30 -7.56 19.22
C ASN A 29 4.24 -6.38 19.52
N LEU A 30 3.73 -5.19 19.90
CA LEU A 30 4.55 -4.05 20.36
C LEU A 30 4.66 -4.04 21.90
N SER A 31 5.82 -3.63 22.40
CA SER A 31 5.99 -3.32 23.83
C SER A 31 5.15 -2.11 24.25
N LYS A 32 4.85 -1.97 25.55
CA LYS A 32 4.03 -0.85 26.06
C LYS A 32 4.59 0.52 25.69
N SER A 33 5.92 0.67 25.70
CA SER A 33 6.60 1.91 25.29
C SER A 33 6.33 2.20 23.81
N GLN A 34 6.61 1.24 22.93
CA GLN A 34 6.38 1.36 21.48
C GLN A 34 4.92 1.65 21.09
N ARG A 35 3.93 1.14 21.85
CA ARG A 35 2.51 1.47 21.61
C ARG A 35 2.22 2.95 21.88
N HIS A 36 2.71 3.48 23.02
CA HIS A 36 2.52 4.87 23.41
C HIS A 36 3.35 5.83 22.53
N GLU A 37 4.58 5.43 22.17
CA GLU A 37 5.41 6.12 21.16
C GLU A 37 4.72 6.18 19.80
N ASN A 38 4.12 5.08 19.32
CA ASN A 38 3.43 5.05 18.03
C ASN A 38 2.16 5.93 18.02
N ALA A 39 1.37 5.92 19.12
CA ALA A 39 0.24 6.83 19.29
C ALA A 39 0.68 8.31 19.35
N THR A 40 1.76 8.61 20.09
CA THR A 40 2.33 9.96 20.20
C THR A 40 2.88 10.45 18.86
N TYR A 41 3.57 9.59 18.11
CA TYR A 41 4.10 9.91 16.79
C TYR A 41 2.99 10.14 15.76
N LEU A 42 1.91 9.35 15.80
CA LEU A 42 0.70 9.59 15.00
C LEU A 42 0.07 10.96 15.29
N LYS A 43 -0.04 11.35 16.57
CA LYS A 43 -0.49 12.70 16.95
C LYS A 43 0.44 13.79 16.43
N GLN A 44 1.76 13.66 16.64
CA GLN A 44 2.74 14.65 16.19
C GLN A 44 2.70 14.86 14.68
N PHE A 45 2.58 13.76 13.92
CA PHE A 45 2.37 13.79 12.47
C PHE A 45 1.09 14.56 12.09
N LEU A 46 -0.05 14.22 12.70
CA LEU A 46 -1.33 14.88 12.40
C LEU A 46 -1.33 16.37 12.77
N ASN A 47 -0.69 16.76 13.87
CA ASN A 47 -0.49 18.15 14.24
C ASN A 47 0.32 18.89 13.15
N GLY A 48 1.46 18.33 12.72
CA GLY A 48 2.28 18.92 11.66
C GLY A 48 1.53 19.07 10.34
N ILE A 49 0.69 18.10 9.96
CA ILE A 49 -0.18 18.20 8.77
C ILE A 49 -1.17 19.38 8.90
N VAL A 50 -1.77 19.59 10.08
CA VAL A 50 -2.69 20.71 10.35
C VAL A 50 -1.94 22.06 10.39
N GLU A 51 -0.70 22.08 10.86
CA GLU A 51 0.16 23.27 10.87
C GLU A 51 0.63 23.68 9.45
N ASN A 52 0.63 22.75 8.48
CA ASN A 52 1.13 22.96 7.11
C ASN A 52 0.05 22.85 6.02
N LEU A 53 -1.24 23.06 6.33
CA LEU A 53 -2.36 22.91 5.38
C LEU A 53 -2.28 23.74 4.07
N THR A 54 -1.41 24.74 4.01
CA THR A 54 -1.14 25.55 2.81
C THR A 54 0.12 25.13 2.04
N ASP A 55 0.91 24.19 2.55
CA ASP A 55 2.14 23.68 1.93
C ASP A 55 1.98 22.18 1.62
N ILE A 56 1.55 21.92 0.38
CA ILE A 56 1.30 20.55 -0.11
C ILE A 56 2.62 19.77 -0.27
N ASP A 57 3.74 20.44 -0.55
CA ASP A 57 5.03 19.78 -0.74
C ASP A 57 5.61 19.31 0.60
N GLU A 58 5.51 20.12 1.66
CA GLU A 58 5.86 19.72 3.03
C GLU A 58 4.90 18.64 3.58
N ILE A 59 3.59 18.74 3.30
CA ILE A 59 2.61 17.68 3.62
C ILE A 59 3.00 16.35 2.97
N ASN A 60 3.38 16.34 1.69
CA ASN A 60 3.85 15.13 1.01
C ASN A 60 5.15 14.62 1.64
N ARG A 61 6.14 15.51 1.89
CA ARG A 61 7.44 15.17 2.49
C ARG A 61 7.29 14.50 3.85
N MET A 62 6.50 15.08 4.75
CA MET A 62 6.22 14.49 6.07
C MET A 62 5.43 13.18 5.97
N SER A 63 4.49 13.10 5.03
CA SER A 63 3.70 11.88 4.82
C SER A 63 4.57 10.72 4.35
N GLU A 64 5.44 10.95 3.36
CA GLU A 64 6.40 9.95 2.91
C GLU A 64 7.37 9.53 4.04
N GLU A 65 7.87 10.48 4.83
CA GLU A 65 8.74 10.21 5.99
C GLU A 65 8.03 9.35 7.05
N PHE A 66 6.78 9.68 7.39
CA PHE A 66 5.93 8.88 8.28
C PHE A 66 5.75 7.46 7.74
N GLY A 67 5.52 7.31 6.43
CA GLY A 67 5.47 6.03 5.73
C GLY A 67 6.77 5.23 5.82
N CYS A 68 7.91 5.86 5.53
CA CYS A 68 9.24 5.23 5.62
C CYS A 68 9.51 4.68 7.04
N ASN A 69 9.23 5.50 8.06
CA ASN A 69 9.45 5.15 9.46
C ASN A 69 8.56 4.00 9.97
N HIS A 70 7.51 3.61 9.24
CA HIS A 70 6.70 2.43 9.56
C HIS A 70 7.25 1.10 9.02
N VAL A 71 8.23 1.11 8.11
CA VAL A 71 8.79 -0.14 7.53
C VAL A 71 9.49 -1.01 8.57
N GLN A 72 10.01 -0.42 9.66
CA GLN A 72 10.61 -1.16 10.78
C GLN A 72 9.62 -2.10 11.49
N PHE A 73 8.34 -1.72 11.58
CA PHE A 73 7.31 -2.47 12.31
C PHE A 73 6.85 -3.75 11.60
N ARG A 74 7.36 -4.03 10.39
CA ARG A 74 7.09 -5.29 9.67
C ARG A 74 7.51 -6.53 10.46
N ALA A 75 8.53 -6.42 11.32
CA ALA A 75 8.94 -7.50 12.22
C ALA A 75 7.87 -7.85 13.26
N ASN A 76 7.03 -6.88 13.64
CA ASN A 76 5.90 -7.06 14.57
C ASN A 76 4.59 -7.43 13.84
N GLY A 77 4.61 -7.60 12.51
CA GLY A 77 3.44 -7.96 11.70
C GLY A 77 2.71 -6.79 11.03
N PHE A 78 3.31 -5.59 10.96
CA PHE A 78 2.70 -4.44 10.28
C PHE A 78 2.42 -4.71 8.79
N LYS A 79 1.23 -4.29 8.32
CA LYS A 79 0.76 -4.40 6.92
C LYS A 79 0.43 -3.01 6.36
N PRO A 80 0.63 -2.74 5.05
CA PRO A 80 0.26 -1.47 4.42
C PRO A 80 -1.22 -1.13 4.58
N ASP A 81 -2.10 -2.14 4.58
CA ASP A 81 -3.55 -2.00 4.71
C ASP A 81 -3.98 -1.36 6.04
N PHE A 82 -3.10 -1.39 7.06
CA PHE A 82 -3.35 -0.71 8.33
C PHE A 82 -3.35 0.81 8.16
N PHE A 83 -2.66 1.37 7.17
CA PHE A 83 -2.76 2.81 6.86
C PHE A 83 -4.17 3.23 6.44
N ALA A 84 -4.89 2.39 5.67
CA ALA A 84 -6.28 2.67 5.32
C ALA A 84 -7.20 2.58 6.55
N CYS A 85 -6.98 1.59 7.42
CA CYS A 85 -7.70 1.47 8.70
C CYS A 85 -7.45 2.69 9.61
N THR A 86 -6.21 3.19 9.65
CA THR A 86 -5.83 4.40 10.39
C THR A 86 -6.44 5.65 9.76
N ALA A 87 -6.47 5.79 8.43
CA ALA A 87 -7.08 6.94 7.76
C ALA A 87 -8.57 7.10 8.10
N ASP A 88 -9.35 6.02 7.99
CA ASP A 88 -10.76 5.98 8.41
C ASP A 88 -10.93 6.39 9.88
N ALA A 89 -10.01 5.94 10.74
CA ALA A 89 -10.04 6.22 12.18
C ALA A 89 -9.66 7.68 12.49
N VAL A 90 -8.70 8.28 11.78
CA VAL A 90 -8.37 9.72 11.83
C VAL A 90 -9.60 10.54 11.45
N THR A 91 -10.20 10.27 10.30
CA THR A 91 -11.39 11.00 9.82
C THR A 91 -12.52 10.95 10.84
N THR A 92 -12.76 9.79 11.46
CA THR A 92 -13.80 9.63 12.48
C THR A 92 -13.47 10.41 13.76
N GLU A 93 -12.27 10.23 14.33
CA GLU A 93 -11.90 10.87 15.60
C GLU A 93 -11.72 12.39 15.49
N CYS A 94 -11.20 12.88 14.36
CA CYS A 94 -11.07 14.31 14.12
C CYS A 94 -12.43 14.97 13.82
N THR A 95 -13.37 14.26 13.20
CA THR A 95 -14.76 14.73 13.06
C THR A 95 -15.48 14.82 14.41
N PHE A 96 -15.19 13.93 15.36
CA PHE A 96 -15.70 14.07 16.73
C PHE A 96 -14.96 15.13 17.56
N LEU A 97 -13.68 15.40 17.25
CA LEU A 97 -12.88 16.44 17.92
C LEU A 97 -13.36 17.87 17.60
N ASP A 98 -14.03 18.08 16.45
CA ASP A 98 -14.67 19.35 16.08
C ASP A 98 -15.81 19.79 17.02
N GLN A 99 -16.38 18.86 17.81
CA GLN A 99 -17.44 19.12 18.80
C GLN A 99 -18.68 19.83 18.23
N ALA A 100 -18.95 19.66 16.93
CA ALA A 100 -20.01 20.32 16.18
C ALA A 100 -19.86 21.87 16.12
N ALA A 101 -18.62 22.36 16.05
CA ALA A 101 -18.34 23.71 15.59
C ALA A 101 -18.75 23.90 14.12
N HIS A 102 -18.68 22.83 13.32
CA HIS A 102 -19.10 22.78 11.92
C HIS A 102 -20.12 21.65 11.67
N PRO A 103 -20.88 21.68 10.55
CA PRO A 103 -21.77 20.59 10.17
C PRO A 103 -21.00 19.28 9.97
N THR A 104 -21.42 18.20 10.64
CA THR A 104 -20.70 16.92 10.64
C THR A 104 -20.44 16.35 9.24
N SER A 105 -21.32 16.60 8.27
CA SER A 105 -21.11 16.23 6.86
C SER A 105 -19.98 16.99 6.19
N GLU A 106 -19.82 18.28 6.48
CA GLU A 106 -18.74 19.12 5.93
C GLU A 106 -17.41 18.76 6.58
N THR A 107 -17.39 18.63 7.92
CA THR A 107 -16.24 18.17 8.69
C THR A 107 -15.74 16.81 8.21
N ALA A 108 -16.64 15.82 8.08
CA ALA A 108 -16.29 14.49 7.61
C ALA A 108 -15.78 14.51 6.15
N SER A 109 -16.33 15.36 5.29
CA SER A 109 -15.89 15.49 3.89
C SER A 109 -14.49 16.11 3.79
N ALA A 110 -14.23 17.17 4.57
CA ALA A 110 -12.93 17.84 4.61
C ALA A 110 -11.83 16.91 5.15
N TRP A 111 -12.09 16.20 6.26
CA TRP A 111 -11.16 15.20 6.77
C TRP A 111 -10.96 14.04 5.82
N SER A 112 -12.03 13.51 5.18
CA SER A 112 -11.91 12.43 4.20
C SER A 112 -11.01 12.80 3.02
N LEU A 113 -11.11 14.03 2.51
CA LEU A 113 -10.24 14.54 1.45
C LEU A 113 -8.77 14.63 1.92
N LEU A 114 -8.54 15.25 3.07
CA LEU A 114 -7.20 15.41 3.65
C LEU A 114 -6.53 14.05 3.93
N THR A 115 -7.23 13.13 4.61
CA THR A 115 -6.68 11.80 4.90
C THR A 115 -6.45 10.97 3.65
N SER A 116 -7.29 11.12 2.61
CA SER A 116 -7.09 10.38 1.35
C SER A 116 -5.82 10.82 0.62
N HIS A 117 -5.51 12.12 0.64
CA HIS A 117 -4.25 12.65 0.11
C HIS A 117 -3.06 12.20 0.96
N VAL A 118 -3.08 12.52 2.26
CA VAL A 118 -2.00 12.23 3.23
C VAL A 118 -1.67 10.74 3.27
N PHE A 119 -2.66 9.87 3.46
CA PHE A 119 -2.42 8.42 3.51
C PHE A 119 -2.17 7.78 2.14
N SER A 120 -2.22 8.53 1.03
CA SER A 120 -1.57 8.08 -0.20
C SER A 120 -0.06 8.25 -0.11
N ALA A 121 0.43 9.47 0.14
CA ALA A 121 1.86 9.75 0.29
C ALA A 121 2.53 8.88 1.38
N VAL A 122 1.84 8.59 2.50
CA VAL A 122 2.29 7.62 3.51
C VAL A 122 2.54 6.21 2.92
N ARG A 123 1.67 5.72 2.04
CA ARG A 123 1.87 4.42 1.38
C ARG A 123 3.01 4.49 0.37
N ASP A 124 3.12 5.58 -0.37
CA ASP A 124 4.15 5.76 -1.40
C ASP A 124 5.56 5.82 -0.78
N GLY A 125 5.74 6.55 0.32
CA GLY A 125 6.97 6.56 1.14
C GLY A 125 7.30 5.18 1.73
N TYR A 126 6.32 4.50 2.34
CA TYR A 126 6.51 3.12 2.83
C TYR A 126 6.99 2.17 1.73
N TYR A 127 6.43 2.26 0.52
CA TYR A 127 6.89 1.46 -0.62
C TYR A 127 8.24 1.95 -1.19
N ALA A 128 8.56 3.24 -1.12
CA ALA A 128 9.86 3.79 -1.50
C ALA A 128 10.99 3.25 -0.61
N GLU A 129 10.78 3.25 0.71
CA GLU A 129 11.71 2.69 1.69
C GLU A 129 11.88 1.17 1.50
N LEU A 130 10.80 0.42 1.27
CA LEU A 130 10.90 -1.00 0.91
C LEU A 130 11.71 -1.26 -0.35
N ARG A 131 11.62 -0.38 -1.36
CA ARG A 131 12.46 -0.45 -2.57
C ARG A 131 13.92 -0.10 -2.26
N ARG A 132 14.18 0.88 -1.37
CA ARG A 132 15.52 1.30 -0.94
C ARG A 132 16.26 0.19 -0.17
N GLN A 133 15.60 -0.43 0.82
CA GLN A 133 16.18 -1.52 1.62
C GLN A 133 16.63 -2.70 0.75
N ARG A 134 15.81 -3.12 -0.23
CA ARG A 134 16.17 -4.18 -1.20
C ARG A 134 17.41 -3.82 -2.01
N LYS A 135 17.52 -2.58 -2.48
CA LYS A 135 18.70 -2.10 -3.24
C LYS A 135 19.97 -2.14 -2.39
N SER A 136 19.93 -1.68 -1.13
CA SER A 136 21.10 -1.76 -0.23
C SER A 136 21.52 -3.19 0.08
N SER A 137 20.56 -4.09 0.38
CA SER A 137 20.86 -5.49 0.68
C SER A 137 21.47 -6.23 -0.52
N ASN A 138 20.99 -5.94 -1.74
CA ASN A 138 21.53 -6.54 -2.95
C ASN A 138 22.92 -5.98 -3.32
N ALA A 139 23.15 -4.67 -3.12
CA ALA A 139 24.46 -4.06 -3.38
C ALA A 139 25.58 -4.64 -2.49
N PHE A 140 25.27 -5.01 -1.26
CA PHE A 140 26.22 -5.70 -0.37
C PHE A 140 26.57 -7.12 -0.86
N ARG A 141 25.55 -7.91 -1.22
CA ARG A 141 25.73 -9.27 -1.79
C ARG A 141 26.50 -9.25 -3.12
N ALA A 142 26.23 -8.25 -3.98
CA ALA A 142 26.90 -8.09 -5.26
C ALA A 142 28.40 -7.82 -5.14
N ARG A 143 28.87 -7.18 -4.05
CA ARG A 143 30.31 -6.98 -3.80
C ARG A 143 31.01 -8.26 -3.32
N ILE A 144 30.43 -8.94 -2.32
CA ILE A 144 31.00 -10.19 -1.77
C ILE A 144 31.15 -11.29 -2.85
N SER A 145 30.29 -11.29 -3.86
CA SER A 145 30.34 -12.26 -4.96
C SER A 145 31.46 -12.03 -6.00
N VAL A 146 32.29 -10.98 -5.87
CA VAL A 146 33.33 -10.63 -6.86
C VAL A 146 34.74 -10.98 -6.36
N ASP A 147 35.01 -10.86 -5.07
CA ASP A 147 36.37 -10.99 -4.49
C ASP A 147 36.78 -12.44 -4.16
N VAL A 148 36.27 -13.43 -4.91
CA VAL A 148 36.72 -14.85 -4.84
C VAL A 148 37.17 -15.33 -6.22
N VAL A 149 38.11 -14.58 -6.81
CA VAL A 149 39.04 -15.10 -7.83
C VAL A 149 40.37 -15.31 -7.15
N SER A 150 40.67 -16.55 -6.76
CA SER A 150 41.97 -16.91 -6.20
C SER A 150 43.10 -16.59 -7.17
N THR A 151 44.18 -16.02 -6.66
CA THR A 151 45.39 -15.71 -7.43
C THR A 151 46.08 -17.00 -7.89
N GLY A 152 45.74 -17.48 -9.09
CA GLY A 152 46.45 -18.53 -9.80
C GLY A 152 47.52 -17.95 -10.71
N THR A 153 48.73 -18.49 -10.65
CA THR A 153 49.85 -18.16 -11.55
C THR A 153 50.00 -19.23 -12.62
N ASP A 154 49.85 -18.88 -13.89
CA ASP A 154 50.57 -19.49 -15.01
C ASP A 154 50.57 -18.57 -16.25
N ASP A 155 50.86 -19.13 -17.42
CA ASP A 155 51.55 -18.47 -18.53
C ASP A 155 50.62 -17.92 -19.62
N GLY A 156 51.17 -17.10 -20.51
CA GLY A 156 50.37 -16.43 -21.55
C GLY A 156 49.91 -17.36 -22.68
N THR A 157 48.71 -17.13 -23.23
CA THR A 157 48.37 -17.25 -24.67
C THR A 157 46.93 -16.78 -24.95
N SER A 158 46.79 -16.12 -26.09
CA SER A 158 45.63 -15.62 -26.84
C SER A 158 44.23 -16.32 -26.76
N LEU A 159 43.22 -15.57 -27.26
CA LEU A 159 41.90 -15.99 -27.78
C LEU A 159 40.75 -16.32 -26.79
N SER A 160 39.87 -15.32 -26.64
CA SER A 160 38.40 -15.40 -26.80
C SER A 160 37.63 -16.69 -26.44
N SER A 161 36.80 -16.63 -25.38
CA SER A 161 35.32 -16.75 -25.48
C SER A 161 34.66 -16.81 -24.09
N ALA A 162 33.63 -15.99 -23.83
CA ALA A 162 32.70 -16.17 -22.71
C ALA A 162 31.42 -15.31 -22.85
N THR A 163 30.49 -15.74 -23.70
CA THR A 163 29.14 -15.17 -23.77
C THR A 163 28.46 -15.17 -22.39
N ARG A 164 28.06 -14.00 -21.87
CA ARG A 164 27.09 -13.90 -20.77
C ARG A 164 25.81 -13.24 -21.28
N ARG A 165 24.82 -14.07 -21.60
CA ARG A 165 23.47 -13.65 -22.00
C ARG A 165 22.77 -12.95 -20.83
N SER A 166 22.21 -11.77 -21.08
CA SER A 166 21.19 -11.17 -20.22
C SER A 166 19.84 -11.80 -20.56
N ASN A 167 19.28 -12.60 -19.66
CA ASN A 167 17.90 -13.07 -19.79
C ASN A 167 16.93 -12.01 -19.23
N SER A 168 16.36 -11.20 -20.12
CA SER A 168 15.11 -10.49 -19.86
C SER A 168 13.95 -11.40 -20.29
N PRO A 169 12.89 -11.59 -19.50
CA PRO A 169 11.66 -12.18 -19.98
C PRO A 169 11.03 -11.29 -21.05
N GLN A 170 10.61 -11.89 -22.17
CA GLN A 170 9.65 -11.27 -23.09
C GLN A 170 8.30 -11.95 -22.87
N GLU A 171 7.23 -11.16 -22.76
CA GLU A 171 5.87 -11.69 -22.69
C GLU A 171 5.40 -12.03 -24.11
N GLU A 172 4.96 -13.27 -24.31
CA GLU A 172 4.56 -13.79 -25.62
C GLU A 172 3.05 -13.56 -25.83
N LEU A 173 2.72 -12.51 -26.61
CA LEU A 173 1.33 -12.18 -26.96
C LEU A 173 0.76 -13.25 -27.89
N THR A 174 -0.09 -14.13 -27.34
CA THR A 174 -0.81 -15.14 -28.12
C THR A 174 -2.16 -14.57 -28.57
N GLU A 175 -2.19 -14.02 -29.79
CA GLU A 175 -3.40 -13.44 -30.40
C GLU A 175 -4.04 -14.47 -31.34
N CYS A 176 -5.17 -15.08 -30.93
CA CYS A 176 -5.84 -16.14 -31.69
C CYS A 176 -7.09 -15.64 -32.42
N TYR A 177 -6.96 -15.42 -33.73
CA TYR A 177 -8.07 -15.20 -34.67
C TYR A 177 -7.99 -16.22 -35.81
N GLU A 178 -8.95 -17.14 -35.92
CA GLU A 178 -9.10 -18.01 -37.10
C GLU A 178 -10.58 -18.22 -37.50
N HIS A 179 -10.85 -17.96 -38.78
CA HIS A 179 -12.06 -18.28 -39.58
C HIS A 179 -11.70 -17.97 -41.07
N PRO A 180 -12.43 -18.38 -42.14
CA PRO A 180 -13.83 -18.84 -42.21
C PRO A 180 -13.97 -20.40 -42.07
N GLU A 181 -14.63 -21.28 -42.85
CA GLU A 181 -15.08 -21.40 -44.25
C GLU A 181 -16.37 -22.27 -44.38
N GLN A 182 -16.89 -22.48 -45.59
CA GLN A 182 -18.26 -22.97 -45.88
C GLN A 182 -18.32 -24.29 -46.69
N HIS A 183 -19.32 -25.16 -46.43
CA HIS A 183 -20.32 -25.61 -47.46
C HIS A 183 -21.40 -26.59 -46.95
N GLN A 184 -22.67 -26.31 -47.35
CA GLN A 184 -23.78 -27.21 -47.79
C GLN A 184 -24.04 -28.59 -47.11
N THR A 185 -25.26 -29.03 -46.75
CA THR A 185 -26.68 -28.55 -46.79
C THR A 185 -27.49 -29.34 -45.68
N SER A 186 -28.83 -29.45 -45.52
CA SER A 186 -30.03 -29.23 -46.37
C SER A 186 -31.36 -28.93 -45.60
N TYR A 187 -32.26 -29.92 -45.40
CA TYR A 187 -33.67 -29.80 -44.95
C TYR A 187 -33.89 -30.65 -43.65
N VAL A 188 -34.95 -30.53 -42.82
CA VAL A 188 -36.40 -30.30 -43.06
C VAL A 188 -37.03 -29.44 -41.93
N GLU A 189 -38.20 -28.86 -42.19
CA GLU A 189 -39.00 -28.00 -41.29
C GLU A 189 -39.62 -28.71 -40.07
N THR A 190 -39.92 -27.97 -38.99
CA THR A 190 -41.27 -27.91 -38.35
C THR A 190 -41.38 -26.76 -37.32
N SER A 191 -42.45 -25.98 -37.47
CA SER A 191 -43.12 -25.03 -36.57
C SER A 191 -42.70 -24.91 -35.09
N GLY A 192 -42.47 -23.66 -34.64
CA GLY A 192 -42.42 -23.28 -33.22
C GLY A 192 -42.29 -21.77 -33.02
N ASN A 193 -43.41 -21.03 -33.02
CA ASN A 193 -43.42 -19.55 -33.07
C ASN A 193 -43.88 -18.90 -31.75
N PHE A 194 -43.52 -17.62 -31.57
CA PHE A 194 -43.85 -16.67 -30.50
C PHE A 194 -43.19 -16.81 -29.11
N LEU A 195 -42.35 -15.80 -28.82
CA LEU A 195 -42.14 -15.24 -27.49
C LEU A 195 -43.28 -14.26 -27.15
N ALA A 196 -43.62 -14.11 -25.87
CA ALA A 196 -44.42 -12.99 -25.35
C ALA A 196 -43.92 -12.60 -23.94
N PRO A 197 -43.84 -11.30 -23.58
CA PRO A 197 -43.28 -10.86 -22.30
C PRO A 197 -44.30 -10.87 -21.14
N PRO A 198 -43.84 -10.76 -19.87
CA PRO A 198 -44.72 -10.82 -18.69
C PRO A 198 -45.54 -9.53 -18.50
N THR A 199 -46.71 -9.68 -17.87
CA THR A 199 -47.48 -8.57 -17.29
C THR A 199 -47.31 -8.53 -15.77
N VAL A 200 -47.42 -7.34 -15.17
CA VAL A 200 -47.20 -7.07 -13.74
C VAL A 200 -48.53 -6.90 -13.02
N HIS A 201 -48.59 -7.36 -11.76
CA HIS A 201 -49.61 -7.03 -10.77
C HIS A 201 -48.93 -6.43 -9.53
#